data_AF-A0A9E1YS91-F1
#
_entry.id   AF-A0A9E1YS91-F1
#
_cell.length_a   1.000
_cell.length_b   1.000
_cell.length_c   1.000
_cell.angle_alpha   90.00
_cell.angle_beta   90.00
_cell.angle_gamma   90.00
#
_symmetry.space_group_name_H-M   'P 1'
#
loop_
_entity.id
_entity.type
_entity.pdbx_description
1 polymer ?
#
loop_
_entity_poly.entity_id
_entity_poly.type
_entity_poly.pdbx_seq_one_letter_code
_entity_poly.pdbx_strand_id
1 'polypeptide(L)' 'FDLEPGATVFIDDHEDNITAAHALGFHTVHFREPDQLRNALVGWGLLPPG' A
#
# COMPACT_ATOMS: atom_id res chain seq x y z
N PHE A 1 -1.36 17.43 -2.67
CA PHE A 1 -1.98 16.78 -1.51
C PHE A 1 -0.89 16.69 -0.46
N ASP A 2 -0.93 17.51 0.59
CA ASP A 2 0.07 17.50 1.68
C ASP A 2 -0.16 16.28 2.59
N LEU A 3 0.06 15.09 2.03
CA LEU A 3 -0.11 13.82 2.74
C LEU A 3 1.15 13.50 3.54
N GLU A 4 0.96 12.97 4.75
CA GLU A 4 2.04 12.41 5.55
C GLU A 4 2.35 10.99 5.06
N PRO A 5 3.58 10.70 4.57
CA PRO A 5 3.91 9.40 3.99
C PRO A 5 3.65 8.24 4.95
N GLY A 6 4.07 8.37 6.20
CA GLY A 6 3.90 7.33 7.23
C GLY A 6 2.45 7.09 7.67
N ALA A 7 1.50 7.92 7.24
CA ALA A 7 0.06 7.72 7.45
C ALA A 7 -0.68 7.40 6.13
N THR A 8 0.06 7.16 5.04
CA THR A 8 -0.48 6.99 3.70
C THR A 8 -0.06 5.65 3.10
N VAL A 9 -1.02 4.96 2.47
CA VAL A 9 -0.78 3.74 1.71
C VAL A 9 -0.66 4.05 0.22
N PHE A 10 0.46 3.64 -0.39
CA PHE A 10 0.71 3.69 -1.83
C PHE A 10 0.62 2.29 -2.43
N ILE A 11 -0.17 2.14 -3.50
CA ILE A 11 -0.44 0.85 -4.15
C ILE A 11 -0.17 1.02 -5.64
N ASP A 12 0.69 0.18 -6.19
CA ASP A 12 1.08 0.20 -7.61
C ASP A 12 1.56 -1.20 -8.02
N ASP A 13 1.48 -1.54 -9.31
CA ASP A 13 1.87 -2.84 -9.88
C ASP A 13 3.31 -2.85 -10.43
N HIS A 14 4.00 -1.70 -10.44
CA HIS A 14 5.40 -1.56 -10.85
C HIS A 14 6.36 -1.52 -9.65
N GLU A 15 7.38 -2.39 -9.67
CA GLU A 15 8.35 -2.52 -8.58
C GLU A 15 9.15 -1.23 -8.32
N ASP A 16 9.50 -0.50 -9.38
CA ASP A 16 10.25 0.75 -9.27
C ASP A 16 9.45 1.82 -8.50
N ASN A 17 8.13 1.91 -8.75
CA ASN A 17 7.25 2.85 -8.05
C ASN A 17 7.13 2.50 -6.57
N ILE A 18 7.02 1.21 -6.26
CA ILE A 18 6.98 0.70 -4.88
C ILE A 18 8.28 1.02 -4.15
N THR A 19 9.42 0.76 -4.79
CA THR A 19 10.73 1.04 -4.22
C THR A 19 10.90 2.54 -3.93
N ALA A 20 10.50 3.40 -4.86
CA ALA A 20 10.53 4.85 -4.69
C ALA A 20 9.60 5.32 -3.55
N ALA A 21 8.36 4.85 -3.51
CA ALA A 21 7.39 5.23 -2.48
C ALA A 21 7.84 4.76 -1.08
N HIS A 22 8.36 3.54 -0.98
CA HIS A 22 8.90 3.04 0.28
C HIS A 22 10.08 3.88 0.78
N ALA A 23 10.99 4.27 -0.13
CA ALA A 23 12.12 5.15 0.21
C ALA A 23 11.68 6.55 0.68
N LEU A 24 10.51 7.01 0.23
CA LEU A 24 9.88 8.27 0.67
C LEU A 24 9.11 8.14 1.98
N GLY A 25 9.03 6.94 2.57
CA GLY A 25 8.39 6.68 3.86
C GLY A 25 6.90 6.31 3.78
N PHE A 26 6.38 6.00 2.59
CA PHE A 26 5.02 5.48 2.45
C PHE A 26 4.92 4.04 2.93
N HIS A 27 3.75 3.66 3.42
CA HIS A 27 3.36 2.25 3.45
C HIS A 27 3.07 1.81 2.02
N THR A 28 3.72 0.75 1.55
CA THR A 28 3.59 0.33 0.15
C THR A 28 2.99 -1.06 0.01
N VAL A 29 2.17 -1.25 -1.02
CA VAL A 29 1.73 -2.58 -1.47
C VAL A 29 2.04 -2.73 -2.94
N HIS A 30 2.92 -3.68 -3.28
CA HIS A 30 3.10 -4.10 -4.66
C HIS A 30 1.88 -4.92 -5.08
N PHE A 31 1.01 -4.32 -5.89
CA PHE A 31 -0.19 -4.97 -6.37
C PHE A 31 0.17 -6.10 -7.35
N ARG A 32 -0.15 -7.33 -6.96
CA ARG A 32 0.01 -8.52 -7.83
C ARG A 32 -1.32 -9.19 -8.15
N GLU A 33 -2.24 -9.19 -7.19
CA GLU A 33 -3.58 -9.77 -7.35
C GLU A 33 -4.58 -9.14 -6.36
N PRO A 34 -5.88 -9.16 -6.67
CA PRO A 34 -6.91 -8.57 -5.81
C PRO A 34 -6.96 -9.14 -4.39
N ASP A 35 -6.83 -10.46 -4.23
CA ASP A 35 -6.95 -11.12 -2.92
C ASP A 35 -5.77 -10.77 -2.00
N GLN A 36 -4.56 -10.67 -2.55
CA GLN A 36 -3.38 -10.20 -1.85
C GLN A 36 -3.55 -8.77 -1.31
N LEU A 37 -4.08 -7.86 -2.12
CA LEU A 37 -4.35 -6.49 -1.68
C LEU A 37 -5.43 -6.47 -0.59
N ARG A 38 -6.52 -7.22 -0.78
CA ARG A 38 -7.59 -7.30 0.22
C ARG A 38 -7.07 -7.77 1.57
N ASN A 39 -6.26 -8.84 1.58
CA ASN A 39 -5.68 -9.38 2.80
C ASN A 39 -4.75 -8.37 3.50
N ALA A 40 -3.94 -7.63 2.74
CA ALA A 40 -3.09 -6.58 3.30
C ALA A 40 -3.93 -5.47 3.96
N LEU A 41 -4.95 -4.98 3.26
CA LEU A 41 -5.81 -3.90 3.78
C LEU A 41 -6.65 -4.35 4.99
N VAL A 42 -7.13 -5.59 5.03
CA VAL A 42 -7.79 -6.16 6.22
C VAL A 42 -6.82 -6.30 7.38
N GLY A 43 -5.60 -6.78 7.13
CA GLY A 43 -4.55 -6.90 8.15
C GLY A 43 -4.15 -5.56 8.77
N TRP A 44 -4.28 -4.47 8.02
CA TRP A 44 -4.07 -3.11 8.51
C TRP A 44 -5.33 -2.44 9.08
N GLY A 45 -6.48 -3.12 9.09
CA GLY A 45 -7.74 -2.58 9.58
C GLY A 45 -8.35 -1.50 8.68
N LEU A 46 -7.90 -1.39 7.42
CA LEU A 46 -8.40 -0.44 6.43
C LEU A 46 -9.63 -0.95 5.67
N LEU A 47 -9.87 -2.26 5.72
CA LEU A 47 -11.09 -2.90 5.22
C LEU A 47 -11.65 -3.86 6.27
N PRO A 48 -12.99 -4.06 6.31
CA PRO A 48 -13.59 -5.10 7.13
C PRO A 48 -13.19 -6.49 6.61
N PRO A 49 -13.06 -7.49 7.51
CA PRO A 49 -12.95 -8.88 7.08
C PRO A 49 -14.22 -9.27 6.31
N GLY A 50 -14.03 -10.07 5.24
CA GLY A 50 -15.11 -10.59 4.40
C GLY A 50 -15.79 -11.82 5.01
#